data_AF-A0A2E6EQ87-F1
#
_entry.id   AF-A0A2E6EQ87-F1
#
_cell.length_a   1.000
_cell.length_b   1.000
_cell.length_c   1.000
_cell.angle_alpha   90.00
_cell.angle_beta   90.00
_cell.angle_gamma   90.00
#
_symmetry.space_group_name_H-M   'P 1'
#
loop_
_entity.id
_entity.type
_entity.pdbx_description
1 polymer ?
#
loop_
_entity_poly.entity_id
_entity_poly.type
_entity_poly.pdbx_seq_one_letter_code
_entity_poly.pdbx_strand_id
1 'polypeptide(L)'
;MRISVLWGLAFLALILSPLSCTPDPVEGQNPGECVDGADNDEDGMFDCADPDCIPAPDCAGDDDDASGDDDDSFADDDDTEHGDDDTDHGDDDSAGPDDDDDDSAGPGDDDDNQGPGEWTNPGDCEDGIDNDQDGLIDCADPDCGNDNPECAPGDDDDDDSAGPGDDDDDGTPGSTPEICTGGIDEDQDNYIDCMDSDCNGDPACSGSAFSGTLVTDSDNPHTCSVAASGPTNCIVTLGNATAGHQDRIDPGEIAELAVGLTSSHGDIGSLNMSLLSPGGATVVLFSAGAVSGADFDGTVLVDNMGCGGTCPSITSSGAPYSGDHSPEESLSSLSGFDINGDWTLSVTNSGTTAGTVTWSILAVLQ
;
A
#
# COMPACT_ATOMS: atom_id res chain seq x y z
N MET A 1 -75.77 -45.57 12.77
CA MET A 1 -74.93 -46.68 13.25
C MET A 1 -73.72 -46.04 13.93
N ARG A 2 -73.46 -46.38 15.19
CA ARG A 2 -72.43 -45.76 16.05
C ARG A 2 -71.03 -46.21 15.61
N ILE A 3 -70.00 -45.36 15.83
CA ILE A 3 -68.57 -45.58 16.16
C ILE A 3 -67.85 -44.26 15.85
N SER A 4 -66.92 -43.66 16.60
CA SER A 4 -66.48 -43.63 17.99
C SER A 4 -65.51 -42.44 18.02
N VAL A 5 -65.59 -41.60 19.05
CA VAL A 5 -64.55 -40.61 19.41
C VAL A 5 -63.33 -41.38 19.96
N LEU A 6 -62.12 -40.78 19.93
CA LEU A 6 -60.86 -41.08 20.67
C LEU A 6 -59.71 -41.49 19.70
N TRP A 7 -58.50 -40.93 19.59
CA TRP A 7 -57.57 -40.00 20.28
C TRP A 7 -56.75 -39.26 19.18
N GLY A 8 -56.30 -38.01 19.29
CA GLY A 8 -55.18 -37.56 20.12
C GLY A 8 -53.85 -37.62 19.35
N LEU A 9 -53.31 -36.43 18.98
CA LEU A 9 -51.91 -36.13 18.62
C LEU A 9 -51.32 -36.78 17.35
N ALA A 10 -51.34 -36.03 16.24
CA ALA A 10 -50.28 -36.04 15.23
C ALA A 10 -50.27 -34.65 14.57
N PHE A 11 -49.59 -33.71 15.22
CA PHE A 11 -48.37 -33.11 14.69
C PHE A 11 -48.50 -32.65 13.24
N LEU A 12 -48.67 -31.33 13.14
CA LEU A 12 -48.22 -30.46 12.06
C LEU A 12 -46.90 -30.98 11.47
N ALA A 13 -46.97 -31.88 10.48
CA ALA A 13 -45.86 -32.14 9.57
C ALA A 13 -45.86 -31.00 8.55
N LEU A 14 -45.39 -29.85 9.03
CA LEU A 14 -44.75 -28.84 8.21
C LEU A 14 -43.82 -29.60 7.26
N ILE A 15 -44.02 -29.42 5.96
CA ILE A 15 -43.15 -29.94 4.92
C ILE A 15 -41.85 -29.16 5.08
N LEU A 16 -41.02 -29.60 6.01
CA LEU A 16 -39.63 -29.23 6.12
C LEU A 16 -38.94 -30.03 5.03
N SER A 17 -39.04 -29.54 3.80
CA SER A 17 -38.05 -29.85 2.78
C SER A 17 -36.71 -29.47 3.41
N PRO A 18 -35.75 -30.39 3.58
CA PRO A 18 -34.40 -29.93 3.81
C PRO A 18 -34.10 -29.04 2.60
N LEU A 19 -33.73 -27.78 2.86
CA LEU A 19 -32.84 -27.11 1.94
C LEU A 19 -31.66 -28.07 1.83
N SER A 20 -31.65 -28.85 0.76
CA SER A 20 -30.40 -29.41 0.29
C SER A 20 -29.56 -28.18 -0.03
N CYS A 21 -28.71 -27.77 0.90
CA CYS A 21 -27.43 -27.22 0.50
C CYS A 21 -26.82 -28.35 -0.34
N THR A 22 -26.94 -28.24 -1.66
CA THR A 22 -25.81 -28.65 -2.46
C THR A 22 -24.64 -27.84 -1.92
N PRO A 23 -23.49 -28.45 -1.60
CA PRO A 23 -22.29 -27.65 -1.39
C PRO A 23 -22.22 -26.68 -2.57
N ASP A 24 -21.89 -25.42 -2.28
CA ASP A 24 -21.59 -24.47 -3.33
C ASP A 24 -20.58 -25.15 -4.28
N PRO A 25 -20.67 -24.93 -5.60
CA PRO A 25 -19.59 -25.36 -6.47
C PRO A 25 -18.31 -24.78 -5.86
N VAL A 26 -17.27 -25.61 -5.81
CA VAL A 26 -15.99 -25.31 -5.18
C VAL A 26 -14.96 -25.83 -6.16
N GLU A 27 -14.01 -24.99 -6.51
CA GLU A 27 -12.93 -25.36 -7.41
C GLU A 27 -12.02 -26.44 -6.80
N GLY A 28 -11.50 -27.36 -7.63
CA GLY A 28 -10.61 -28.43 -7.17
C GLY A 28 -11.30 -29.69 -6.58
N GLN A 29 -12.61 -29.89 -6.80
CA GLN A 29 -13.29 -31.12 -6.37
C GLN A 29 -12.99 -32.34 -7.24
N ASN A 30 -12.57 -32.15 -8.49
CA ASN A 30 -12.13 -33.21 -9.39
C ASN A 30 -10.67 -33.03 -9.83
N PRO A 31 -9.95 -34.14 -10.12
CA PRO A 31 -8.58 -34.06 -10.63
C PRO A 31 -8.50 -33.27 -11.95
N GLY A 32 -7.60 -32.30 -11.99
CA GLY A 32 -7.36 -31.47 -13.18
C GLY A 32 -8.19 -30.19 -13.26
N GLU A 33 -9.10 -29.91 -12.31
CA GLU A 33 -9.89 -28.66 -12.29
C GLU A 33 -9.07 -27.43 -11.85
N CYS A 34 -7.91 -27.62 -11.22
CA CYS A 34 -7.06 -26.52 -10.76
C CYS A 34 -6.00 -26.07 -11.79
N VAL A 35 -6.06 -26.59 -13.02
CA VAL A 35 -5.08 -26.32 -14.09
C VAL A 35 -5.73 -26.38 -15.49
N ASP A 36 -7.05 -26.20 -15.59
CA ASP A 36 -7.81 -26.31 -16.85
C ASP A 36 -8.25 -24.97 -17.46
N GLY A 37 -7.91 -23.85 -16.81
CA GLY A 37 -8.19 -22.51 -17.33
C GLY A 37 -9.63 -22.05 -17.13
N ALA A 38 -10.41 -22.74 -16.29
CA ALA A 38 -11.84 -22.50 -16.12
C ALA A 38 -12.24 -22.26 -14.66
N ASP A 39 -12.96 -21.16 -14.44
CA ASP A 39 -13.67 -20.83 -13.21
C ASP A 39 -14.88 -21.78 -13.09
N ASN A 40 -14.63 -22.91 -12.44
CA ASN A 40 -15.55 -24.06 -12.38
C ASN A 40 -16.61 -23.89 -11.28
N ASP A 41 -16.46 -22.87 -10.42
CA ASP A 41 -17.44 -22.47 -9.43
C ASP A 41 -18.09 -21.08 -9.60
N GLU A 42 -17.67 -20.36 -10.65
CA GLU A 42 -18.19 -19.07 -11.11
C GLU A 42 -17.99 -17.93 -10.08
N ASP A 43 -16.95 -17.99 -9.25
CA ASP A 43 -16.64 -16.97 -8.26
C ASP A 43 -15.70 -15.85 -8.79
N GLY A 44 -15.15 -16.06 -9.99
CA GLY A 44 -14.27 -15.14 -10.70
C GLY A 44 -12.78 -15.41 -10.51
N MET A 45 -12.41 -16.44 -9.75
CA MET A 45 -11.05 -16.95 -9.62
C MET A 45 -10.89 -18.20 -10.53
N PHE A 46 -9.65 -18.49 -10.95
CA PHE A 46 -9.37 -19.56 -11.91
C PHE A 46 -8.12 -20.33 -11.45
N ASP A 47 -8.16 -21.65 -11.53
CA ASP A 47 -7.04 -22.57 -11.31
C ASP A 47 -6.33 -22.34 -9.97
N CYS A 48 -4.99 -22.34 -9.94
CA CYS A 48 -4.19 -22.12 -8.73
C CYS A 48 -4.30 -20.69 -8.14
N ALA A 49 -4.93 -19.75 -8.85
CA ALA A 49 -5.27 -18.45 -8.26
C ALA A 49 -6.54 -18.55 -7.38
N ASP A 50 -7.31 -19.62 -7.50
CA ASP A 50 -8.48 -19.91 -6.69
C ASP A 50 -8.09 -20.42 -5.28
N PRO A 51 -8.56 -19.78 -4.18
CA PRO A 51 -8.30 -20.21 -2.80
C PRO A 51 -8.74 -21.65 -2.49
N ASP A 52 -9.73 -22.17 -3.21
CA ASP A 52 -10.22 -23.53 -3.05
C ASP A 52 -9.30 -24.59 -3.72
N CYS A 53 -8.37 -24.15 -4.58
CA CYS A 53 -7.30 -24.97 -5.18
C CYS A 53 -5.98 -25.04 -4.39
N ILE A 54 -5.85 -24.32 -3.27
CA ILE A 54 -4.68 -24.35 -2.37
C ILE A 54 -4.24 -25.77 -1.94
N PRO A 55 -5.12 -26.76 -1.67
CA PRO A 55 -4.71 -28.10 -1.30
C PRO A 55 -4.40 -29.02 -2.51
N ALA A 56 -4.55 -28.55 -3.75
CA ALA A 56 -4.33 -29.36 -4.95
C ALA A 56 -2.83 -29.62 -5.17
N PRO A 57 -2.39 -30.89 -5.35
CA PRO A 57 -0.98 -31.21 -5.60
C PRO A 57 -0.41 -30.59 -6.87
N ASP A 58 -1.27 -30.31 -7.85
CA ASP A 58 -0.89 -29.71 -9.12
C ASP A 58 -0.56 -28.21 -8.97
N CYS A 59 -1.01 -27.56 -7.88
CA CYS A 59 -0.61 -26.22 -7.45
C CYS A 59 0.54 -26.23 -6.43
N ALA A 60 1.09 -27.40 -6.12
CA ALA A 60 2.15 -27.60 -5.13
C ALA A 60 3.50 -27.99 -5.76
N GLY A 61 3.70 -27.68 -7.05
CA GLY A 61 4.98 -27.76 -7.77
C GLY A 61 5.60 -26.37 -7.93
N ASP A 62 6.93 -26.33 -7.87
CA ASP A 62 7.86 -25.19 -7.74
C ASP A 62 7.39 -23.82 -8.25
N ASP A 63 7.86 -22.79 -7.55
CA ASP A 63 7.75 -21.36 -7.82
C ASP A 63 8.26 -20.99 -9.23
N ASP A 64 7.54 -21.32 -10.30
CA ASP A 64 7.90 -20.95 -11.66
C ASP A 64 6.67 -20.40 -12.42
N ASP A 65 6.70 -19.08 -12.64
CA ASP A 65 6.13 -18.35 -13.79
C ASP A 65 4.60 -18.26 -13.97
N ALA A 66 3.98 -17.36 -13.19
CA ALA A 66 2.75 -16.67 -13.60
C ALA A 66 3.07 -15.32 -14.29
N SER A 67 3.93 -15.33 -15.30
CA SER A 67 3.89 -14.32 -16.36
C SER A 67 4.04 -15.05 -17.69
N GLY A 68 2.97 -15.00 -18.48
CA GLY A 68 2.76 -15.91 -19.60
C GLY A 68 3.85 -15.87 -20.66
N ASP A 69 4.20 -17.07 -21.14
CA ASP A 69 4.69 -17.27 -22.49
C ASP A 69 3.83 -18.32 -23.20
N ASP A 70 3.16 -17.84 -24.25
CA ASP A 70 2.38 -18.61 -25.21
C ASP A 70 3.33 -19.41 -26.12
N ASP A 71 3.82 -20.57 -25.67
CA ASP A 71 4.66 -21.43 -26.51
C ASP A 71 3.82 -22.39 -27.37
N ASP A 72 3.10 -21.80 -28.33
CA ASP A 72 2.44 -22.49 -29.43
C ASP A 72 3.06 -22.05 -30.77
N SER A 73 4.21 -22.65 -31.14
CA SER A 73 4.62 -22.71 -32.54
C SER A 73 5.07 -24.11 -32.97
N PHE A 74 4.14 -24.80 -33.64
CA PHE A 74 4.42 -25.89 -34.57
C PHE A 74 5.40 -25.45 -35.68
N ALA A 75 6.23 -26.40 -36.15
CA ALA A 75 7.11 -26.41 -37.36
C ALA A 75 8.61 -26.18 -37.03
N ASP A 76 9.61 -27.01 -37.37
CA ASP A 76 9.77 -28.06 -38.37
C ASP A 76 10.97 -28.98 -38.02
N ASP A 77 11.00 -30.16 -38.65
CA ASP A 77 12.05 -31.18 -38.72
C ASP A 77 13.49 -30.66 -38.98
N ASP A 78 14.53 -31.31 -38.43
CA ASP A 78 15.37 -32.30 -39.15
C ASP A 78 16.60 -32.75 -38.32
N ASP A 79 16.78 -34.07 -38.25
CA ASP A 79 17.98 -34.75 -37.76
C ASP A 79 19.17 -34.48 -38.70
N THR A 80 20.39 -34.29 -38.15
CA THR A 80 21.74 -34.65 -38.65
C THR A 80 22.76 -33.72 -37.99
N GLU A 81 23.86 -34.14 -37.36
CA GLU A 81 24.95 -34.95 -37.89
C GLU A 81 26.02 -35.20 -36.79
N HIS A 82 26.65 -36.38 -36.82
CA HIS A 82 28.02 -36.73 -36.36
C HIS A 82 28.43 -36.46 -34.89
N GLY A 83 28.99 -37.41 -34.12
CA GLY A 83 29.73 -38.62 -34.49
C GLY A 83 31.10 -38.63 -33.79
N ASP A 84 31.20 -39.49 -32.78
CA ASP A 84 32.32 -40.35 -32.37
C ASP A 84 33.76 -39.80 -32.08
N ASP A 85 34.26 -40.30 -30.95
CA ASP A 85 35.57 -40.94 -30.74
C ASP A 85 36.82 -40.13 -30.28
N ASP A 86 37.38 -40.71 -29.20
CA ASP A 86 38.79 -41.04 -28.95
C ASP A 86 39.69 -40.18 -28.03
N THR A 87 39.97 -40.85 -26.92
CA THR A 87 41.11 -40.84 -25.99
C THR A 87 42.51 -40.62 -26.59
N ASP A 88 43.39 -39.89 -25.88
CA ASP A 88 44.86 -40.17 -25.82
C ASP A 88 45.49 -39.45 -24.60
N HIS A 89 45.95 -40.20 -23.57
CA HIS A 89 47.36 -40.38 -23.13
C HIS A 89 48.09 -39.09 -22.71
N GLY A 90 48.76 -38.94 -21.56
CA GLY A 90 49.42 -39.90 -20.66
C GLY A 90 50.80 -39.32 -20.26
N ASP A 91 51.06 -39.24 -18.95
CA ASP A 91 52.32 -39.29 -18.17
C ASP A 91 53.62 -38.51 -18.57
N ASP A 92 54.35 -38.06 -17.52
CA ASP A 92 55.83 -38.13 -17.33
C ASP A 92 56.64 -36.80 -17.15
N ASP A 93 57.06 -36.60 -15.89
CA ASP A 93 58.36 -36.19 -15.30
C ASP A 93 59.11 -34.85 -15.53
N SER A 94 59.44 -34.26 -14.36
CA SER A 94 60.78 -33.84 -13.85
C SER A 94 61.52 -32.60 -14.37
N ALA A 95 61.63 -31.63 -13.44
CA ALA A 95 62.84 -30.97 -12.91
C ALA A 95 63.86 -30.28 -13.85
N GLY A 96 64.05 -28.97 -13.62
CA GLY A 96 65.27 -28.21 -13.88
C GLY A 96 65.37 -26.97 -12.98
N PRO A 97 66.52 -26.69 -12.34
CA PRO A 97 66.73 -25.47 -11.55
C PRO A 97 67.51 -24.40 -12.35
N ASP A 98 67.31 -23.15 -11.92
CA ASP A 98 68.10 -21.95 -12.24
C ASP A 98 67.89 -21.34 -13.63
N ASP A 99 67.19 -20.20 -13.67
CA ASP A 99 67.70 -18.97 -14.30
C ASP A 99 66.96 -17.76 -13.69
N ASP A 100 67.69 -17.04 -12.84
CA ASP A 100 67.33 -15.74 -12.30
C ASP A 100 67.19 -14.71 -13.43
N ASP A 101 66.02 -14.08 -13.59
CA ASP A 101 65.94 -12.73 -14.13
C ASP A 101 64.97 -11.88 -13.28
N ASP A 102 65.63 -11.03 -12.49
CA ASP A 102 65.21 -9.86 -11.75
C ASP A 102 64.14 -9.01 -12.47
N ASP A 103 62.97 -8.83 -11.85
CA ASP A 103 62.26 -7.52 -11.82
C ASP A 103 61.15 -7.48 -10.75
N SER A 104 61.55 -7.05 -9.55
CA SER A 104 60.84 -6.14 -8.62
C SER A 104 59.30 -6.24 -8.39
N ALA A 105 58.96 -6.80 -7.22
CA ALA A 105 58.03 -6.28 -6.19
C ALA A 105 56.49 -6.30 -6.39
N GLY A 106 55.82 -7.15 -5.60
CA GLY A 106 54.42 -7.00 -5.13
C GLY A 106 53.94 -8.28 -4.41
N PRO A 107 53.20 -8.21 -3.28
CA PRO A 107 52.83 -9.38 -2.49
C PRO A 107 51.62 -10.06 -3.11
N GLY A 108 51.78 -11.31 -3.54
CA GLY A 108 50.73 -12.13 -4.11
C GLY A 108 51.15 -13.58 -4.11
N ASP A 109 51.57 -14.07 -2.93
CA ASP A 109 51.60 -15.51 -2.67
C ASP A 109 50.29 -15.82 -1.93
N ASP A 110 49.26 -16.23 -2.68
CA ASP A 110 48.12 -17.00 -2.16
C ASP A 110 47.72 -18.00 -3.27
N ASP A 111 48.61 -18.96 -3.51
CA ASP A 111 48.29 -20.24 -4.17
C ASP A 111 47.34 -21.02 -3.25
N ASP A 112 46.03 -20.83 -3.36
CA ASP A 112 45.04 -21.78 -2.82
C ASP A 112 43.79 -21.80 -3.73
N ASN A 113 43.86 -22.63 -4.77
CA ASN A 113 42.72 -23.37 -5.34
C ASN A 113 41.50 -22.54 -5.80
N GLN A 114 41.66 -21.77 -6.88
CA GLN A 114 40.48 -21.34 -7.65
C GLN A 114 39.98 -22.49 -8.53
N GLY A 115 38.67 -22.68 -8.52
CA GLY A 115 37.94 -23.50 -9.48
C GLY A 115 38.10 -22.95 -10.90
N PRO A 116 37.25 -23.33 -11.85
CA PRO A 116 37.31 -22.77 -13.20
C PRO A 116 36.81 -21.31 -13.18
N GLY A 117 37.52 -20.39 -12.52
CA GLY A 117 37.01 -19.06 -12.18
C GLY A 117 36.47 -18.28 -13.39
N GLU A 118 35.43 -17.48 -13.14
CA GLU A 118 34.74 -16.63 -14.13
C GLU A 118 35.68 -15.73 -14.94
N TRP A 119 36.89 -15.47 -14.45
CA TRP A 119 37.82 -14.50 -15.03
C TRP A 119 38.67 -15.05 -16.19
N THR A 120 38.03 -15.64 -17.21
CA THR A 120 38.75 -16.05 -18.43
C THR A 120 38.81 -14.94 -19.47
N ASN A 121 37.85 -14.02 -19.47
CA ASN A 121 37.85 -12.77 -20.23
C ASN A 121 37.14 -11.64 -19.47
N PRO A 122 37.48 -10.36 -19.72
CA PRO A 122 36.83 -9.22 -19.05
C PRO A 122 35.32 -9.11 -19.27
N GLY A 123 34.80 -9.65 -20.38
CA GLY A 123 33.36 -9.61 -20.69
C GLY A 123 32.54 -10.68 -19.98
N ASP A 124 33.20 -11.63 -19.31
CA ASP A 124 32.55 -12.70 -18.55
C ASP A 124 32.03 -12.18 -17.19
N CYS A 125 32.36 -10.92 -16.84
CA CYS A 125 31.92 -10.23 -15.61
C CYS A 125 30.85 -9.14 -15.86
N GLU A 126 30.25 -9.12 -17.05
CA GLU A 126 29.15 -8.20 -17.43
C GLU A 126 28.11 -8.86 -18.34
N ASP A 127 28.16 -10.18 -18.53
CA ASP A 127 27.31 -10.88 -19.50
C ASP A 127 26.06 -11.52 -18.89
N GLY A 128 25.88 -11.41 -17.57
CA GLY A 128 24.71 -11.89 -16.85
C GLY A 128 24.66 -13.41 -16.69
N ILE A 129 25.79 -14.10 -16.87
CA ILE A 129 25.89 -15.55 -16.82
C ILE A 129 26.92 -15.96 -15.75
N ASP A 130 26.52 -16.90 -14.89
CA ASP A 130 27.40 -17.59 -13.94
C ASP A 130 28.36 -18.52 -14.72
N ASN A 131 29.50 -17.97 -15.11
CA ASN A 131 30.41 -18.58 -16.07
C ASN A 131 31.23 -19.72 -15.44
N ASP A 132 31.31 -19.78 -14.11
CA ASP A 132 31.98 -20.86 -13.36
C ASP A 132 31.06 -21.77 -12.53
N GLN A 133 29.76 -21.45 -12.51
CA GLN A 133 28.66 -22.19 -11.90
C GLN A 133 28.76 -22.30 -10.38
N ASP A 134 29.29 -21.28 -9.72
CA ASP A 134 29.39 -21.22 -8.26
C ASP A 134 28.14 -20.60 -7.57
N GLY A 135 27.25 -20.02 -8.38
CA GLY A 135 25.99 -19.40 -7.98
C GLY A 135 26.04 -17.88 -7.85
N LEU A 136 27.16 -17.25 -8.20
CA LEU A 136 27.34 -15.80 -8.26
C LEU A 136 27.53 -15.40 -9.73
N ILE A 137 27.19 -14.16 -10.07
CA ILE A 137 27.27 -13.65 -11.45
C ILE A 137 27.96 -12.29 -11.45
N ASP A 138 28.80 -12.04 -12.46
CA ASP A 138 29.34 -10.72 -12.78
C ASP A 138 30.03 -10.01 -11.58
N CYS A 139 29.80 -8.71 -11.38
CA CYS A 139 30.39 -7.96 -10.26
C CYS A 139 29.91 -8.44 -8.86
N ALA A 140 28.92 -9.33 -8.77
CA ALA A 140 28.55 -9.98 -7.51
C ALA A 140 29.43 -11.21 -7.22
N ASP A 141 30.14 -11.72 -8.23
CA ASP A 141 31.11 -12.80 -8.11
C ASP A 141 32.44 -12.30 -7.51
N PRO A 142 32.90 -12.87 -6.37
CA PRO A 142 34.19 -12.54 -5.75
C PRO A 142 35.41 -12.75 -6.65
N ASP A 143 35.30 -13.63 -7.64
CA ASP A 143 36.33 -13.95 -8.63
C ASP A 143 36.40 -12.92 -9.77
N CYS A 144 35.38 -12.07 -9.95
CA CYS A 144 35.43 -10.84 -10.77
C CYS A 144 36.21 -9.68 -10.11
N GLY A 145 36.94 -9.97 -9.04
CA GLY A 145 37.53 -9.01 -8.11
C GLY A 145 38.40 -7.90 -8.72
N ASN A 146 38.21 -6.68 -8.20
CA ASN A 146 39.04 -5.45 -8.13
C ASN A 146 39.83 -4.93 -9.35
N ASP A 147 40.15 -5.76 -10.32
CA ASP A 147 40.89 -5.43 -11.54
C ASP A 147 39.95 -5.21 -12.74
N ASN A 148 38.65 -5.50 -12.60
CA ASN A 148 37.64 -5.02 -13.54
C ASN A 148 37.28 -3.56 -13.20
N PRO A 149 37.70 -2.56 -14.00
CA PRO A 149 37.44 -1.15 -13.73
C PRO A 149 35.96 -0.76 -13.74
N GLU A 150 35.08 -1.65 -14.21
CA GLU A 150 33.64 -1.48 -14.24
C GLU A 150 32.96 -1.89 -12.91
N CYS A 151 33.66 -2.61 -12.02
CA CYS A 151 33.19 -2.95 -10.67
C CYS A 151 33.83 -2.06 -9.57
N ALA A 152 34.44 -0.92 -9.92
CA ALA A 152 35.17 -0.07 -8.97
C ALA A 152 34.28 0.99 -8.28
N PRO A 153 34.35 1.17 -6.95
CA PRO A 153 33.53 2.15 -6.23
C PRO A 153 34.16 3.54 -6.33
N GLY A 154 33.58 4.46 -7.12
CA GLY A 154 34.04 5.84 -7.08
C GLY A 154 33.61 6.86 -8.13
N ASP A 155 32.63 6.60 -9.00
CA ASP A 155 32.07 7.67 -9.86
C ASP A 155 30.55 7.48 -10.00
N ASP A 156 29.82 7.98 -9.01
CA ASP A 156 28.41 8.37 -9.10
C ASP A 156 28.31 9.75 -9.79
N ASP A 157 27.88 9.79 -11.06
CA ASP A 157 27.26 10.96 -11.71
C ASP A 157 26.79 10.58 -13.14
N ASP A 158 25.49 10.32 -13.26
CA ASP A 158 24.61 10.54 -14.42
C ASP A 158 24.89 9.84 -15.79
N ASP A 159 23.83 9.21 -16.31
CA ASP A 159 23.35 9.29 -17.71
C ASP A 159 23.27 7.96 -18.52
N ASP A 160 22.11 7.31 -18.37
CA ASP A 160 21.24 6.75 -19.41
C ASP A 160 21.70 5.57 -20.29
N SER A 161 21.08 4.40 -20.03
CA SER A 161 20.18 3.77 -21.01
C SER A 161 19.14 2.86 -20.35
N ALA A 162 17.94 3.40 -20.24
CA ALA A 162 16.71 2.80 -19.74
C ALA A 162 16.43 1.34 -20.15
N GLY A 163 16.22 0.50 -19.12
CA GLY A 163 15.41 -0.71 -19.13
C GLY A 163 14.52 -0.74 -17.86
N PRO A 164 13.31 -1.32 -17.88
CA PRO A 164 12.44 -1.32 -16.71
C PRO A 164 12.82 -2.48 -15.78
N GLY A 165 13.38 -2.19 -14.60
CA GLY A 165 13.52 -3.18 -13.53
C GLY A 165 14.89 -3.26 -12.86
N ASP A 166 15.62 -2.16 -12.72
CA ASP A 166 16.84 -2.09 -11.91
C ASP A 166 16.48 -1.32 -10.64
N ASP A 167 16.32 -2.07 -9.54
CA ASP A 167 16.19 -1.62 -8.17
C ASP A 167 17.49 -1.98 -7.43
N ASP A 168 18.12 -0.97 -6.82
CA ASP A 168 19.33 -1.04 -6.01
C ASP A 168 19.22 -2.03 -4.83
N ASP A 169 20.18 -2.96 -4.71
CA ASP A 169 20.35 -3.83 -3.52
C ASP A 169 21.48 -3.32 -2.60
N ASP A 170 21.17 -2.31 -1.78
CA ASP A 170 21.79 -2.11 -0.47
C ASP A 170 20.80 -2.52 0.63
N GLY A 171 20.53 -3.81 0.76
CA GLY A 171 20.57 -4.47 2.06
C GLY A 171 19.62 -4.01 3.18
N THR A 172 18.52 -3.30 2.89
CA THR A 172 17.44 -3.05 3.84
C THR A 172 16.09 -3.52 3.30
N PRO A 173 15.28 -4.27 4.07
CA PRO A 173 13.90 -4.57 3.67
C PRO A 173 13.10 -3.26 3.73
N GLY A 174 12.69 -2.76 2.57
CA GLY A 174 11.94 -1.52 2.43
C GLY A 174 12.73 -0.44 1.70
N SER A 175 12.99 -0.59 0.40
CA SER A 175 13.59 0.50 -0.37
C SER A 175 12.94 0.62 -1.75
N THR A 176 11.61 0.49 -1.79
CA THR A 176 10.87 1.24 -2.80
C THR A 176 10.94 2.71 -2.43
N PRO A 177 11.33 3.63 -3.33
CA PRO A 177 11.34 5.06 -3.03
C PRO A 177 9.98 5.52 -2.50
N GLU A 178 9.95 5.99 -1.26
CA GLU A 178 8.74 6.45 -0.59
C GLU A 178 8.08 7.58 -1.40
N ILE A 179 6.80 7.39 -1.73
CA ILE A 179 5.98 8.40 -2.37
C ILE A 179 5.42 9.27 -1.25
N CYS A 180 6.09 10.39 -0.99
CA CYS A 180 5.80 11.31 0.13
C CYS A 180 4.42 12.02 0.11
N THR A 181 3.46 11.55 -0.70
CA THR A 181 2.09 12.06 -0.83
C THR A 181 1.04 10.97 -1.06
N GLY A 182 1.43 9.68 -0.98
CA GLY A 182 0.63 8.52 -1.38
C GLY A 182 -0.22 7.91 -0.26
N GLY A 183 0.15 8.14 1.01
CA GLY A 183 -0.58 7.63 2.17
C GLY A 183 -0.52 6.11 2.35
N ILE A 184 0.42 5.44 1.69
CA ILE A 184 0.74 4.02 1.88
C ILE A 184 2.18 3.92 2.36
N ASP A 185 2.46 2.92 3.17
CA ASP A 185 3.79 2.58 3.66
C ASP A 185 4.47 1.75 2.57
N GLU A 186 5.19 2.42 1.66
CA GLU A 186 5.76 1.74 0.49
C GLU A 186 6.87 0.77 0.93
N ASP A 187 7.66 1.20 1.91
CA ASP A 187 8.81 0.47 2.42
C ASP A 187 8.47 -0.50 3.59
N GLN A 188 7.24 -0.44 4.11
CA GLN A 188 6.68 -1.27 5.17
C GLN A 188 7.38 -1.11 6.53
N ASP A 189 7.98 0.05 6.78
CA ASP A 189 8.69 0.36 8.02
C ASP A 189 7.76 0.94 9.13
N ASN A 190 6.47 1.11 8.80
CA ASN A 190 5.38 1.70 9.58
C ASN A 190 5.40 3.22 9.70
N TYR A 191 6.21 3.89 8.89
CA TYR A 191 6.09 5.31 8.63
C TYR A 191 5.50 5.52 7.23
N ILE A 192 4.83 6.65 7.05
CA ILE A 192 4.09 6.96 5.82
C ILE A 192 4.30 8.44 5.51
N ASP A 193 4.52 8.77 4.25
CA ASP A 193 4.65 10.13 3.74
C ASP A 193 5.67 10.96 4.56
N CYS A 194 5.33 12.19 4.95
CA CYS A 194 6.20 13.09 5.70
C CYS A 194 6.48 12.67 7.15
N MET A 195 5.89 11.56 7.63
CA MET A 195 6.29 10.93 8.89
C MET A 195 7.44 9.95 8.71
N ASP A 196 7.69 9.55 7.47
CA ASP A 196 8.81 8.75 7.04
C ASP A 196 10.11 9.53 7.06
N SER A 197 11.18 8.88 7.53
CA SER A 197 12.52 9.46 7.50
C SER A 197 13.08 9.63 6.10
N ASP A 198 12.58 8.86 5.15
CA ASP A 198 13.00 8.84 3.76
C ASP A 198 12.38 9.99 2.97
N CYS A 199 11.29 10.59 3.49
CA CYS A 199 10.69 11.83 2.97
C CYS A 199 11.35 13.12 3.47
N ASN A 200 12.46 13.02 4.21
CA ASN A 200 13.12 14.19 4.76
C ASN A 200 13.76 15.08 3.68
N GLY A 201 13.13 16.21 3.41
CA GLY A 201 13.56 17.18 2.41
C GLY A 201 12.74 17.14 1.12
N ASP A 202 11.74 16.25 1.04
CA ASP A 202 10.81 16.23 -0.07
C ASP A 202 10.03 17.57 -0.14
N PRO A 203 9.84 18.17 -1.33
CA PRO A 203 9.06 19.39 -1.52
C PRO A 203 7.61 19.29 -1.01
N ALA A 204 6.99 18.11 -1.03
CA ALA A 204 5.69 17.83 -0.44
C ALA A 204 5.68 18.08 1.07
N CYS A 205 6.80 17.80 1.73
CA CYS A 205 6.98 17.96 3.18
C CYS A 205 7.50 19.35 3.59
N SER A 206 7.74 20.26 2.63
CA SER A 206 8.46 21.53 2.87
C SER A 206 7.61 22.82 2.83
N GLY A 207 6.28 22.77 2.75
CA GLY A 207 5.47 23.92 3.17
C GLY A 207 4.05 24.09 2.63
N SER A 208 3.17 24.47 3.55
CA SER A 208 1.90 25.20 3.33
C SER A 208 0.76 24.42 2.68
N ALA A 209 0.34 23.34 3.33
CA ALA A 209 -1.04 22.90 3.45
C ALA A 209 -1.05 21.92 4.63
N PHE A 210 -2.21 21.52 5.12
CA PHE A 210 -2.28 20.26 5.87
C PHE A 210 -1.54 19.17 5.07
N SER A 211 -0.39 18.72 5.58
CA SER A 211 0.37 17.57 5.07
C SER A 211 0.22 16.41 6.05
N GLY A 212 -0.98 16.29 6.62
CA GLY A 212 -1.43 15.04 7.20
C GLY A 212 -2.12 14.25 6.13
N THR A 213 -1.90 12.94 6.15
CA THR A 213 -2.71 11.95 5.44
C THR A 213 -4.15 12.44 5.42
N LEU A 214 -4.71 12.59 4.23
CA LEU A 214 -6.15 12.68 4.12
C LEU A 214 -6.66 11.31 4.58
N VAL A 215 -7.06 11.19 5.84
CA VAL A 215 -8.01 10.15 6.25
C VAL A 215 -9.37 10.54 5.64
N THR A 216 -9.42 10.50 4.32
CA THR A 216 -10.63 10.63 3.55
C THR A 216 -11.01 9.23 3.17
N ASP A 217 -12.13 8.77 3.72
CA ASP A 217 -12.96 7.90 2.90
C ASP A 217 -13.23 8.62 1.57
N SER A 218 -13.27 7.83 0.50
CA SER A 218 -13.48 8.22 -0.90
C SER A 218 -14.77 9.02 -1.15
N ASP A 219 -15.61 9.17 -0.12
CA ASP A 219 -16.89 9.90 -0.14
C ASP A 219 -16.87 11.33 0.46
N ASN A 220 -15.71 11.94 0.75
CA ASN A 220 -15.65 13.29 1.34
C ASN A 220 -15.34 14.39 0.30
N PRO A 221 -16.30 15.28 -0.02
CA PRO A 221 -17.02 16.10 0.97
C PRO A 221 -18.46 15.65 1.30
N HIS A 222 -18.77 15.41 2.58
CA HIS A 222 -20.12 15.02 3.01
C HIS A 222 -21.05 16.23 3.17
N THR A 223 -22.21 16.19 2.50
CA THR A 223 -23.19 17.30 2.51
C THR A 223 -24.43 16.98 3.31
N CYS A 224 -24.80 17.89 4.21
CA CYS A 224 -26.01 17.84 5.01
C CYS A 224 -26.94 19.03 4.79
N SER A 225 -28.23 18.81 5.01
CA SER A 225 -29.23 19.87 5.12
C SER A 225 -29.34 20.38 6.56
N VAL A 226 -29.08 21.67 6.76
CA VAL A 226 -29.27 22.35 8.05
C VAL A 226 -30.71 22.86 8.12
N ALA A 227 -31.46 22.38 9.11
CA ALA A 227 -32.84 22.81 9.33
C ALA A 227 -32.93 24.32 9.64
N ALA A 228 -34.08 24.93 9.35
CA ALA A 228 -34.31 26.35 9.59
C ALA A 228 -34.22 26.78 11.06
N SER A 229 -34.33 25.83 11.99
CA SER A 229 -34.15 26.03 13.42
C SER A 229 -33.96 24.68 14.12
N GLY A 230 -33.19 24.65 15.19
CA GLY A 230 -32.94 23.45 16.00
C GLY A 230 -31.67 22.69 15.62
N PRO A 231 -31.43 21.52 16.23
CA PRO A 231 -30.23 20.73 16.01
C PRO A 231 -30.32 19.91 14.72
N THR A 232 -29.16 19.73 14.07
CA THR A 232 -28.91 18.86 12.93
C THR A 232 -27.59 18.15 13.21
N ASN A 233 -27.59 16.82 13.17
CA ASN A 233 -26.37 16.02 13.33
C ASN A 233 -25.99 15.43 11.97
N CYS A 234 -24.77 15.72 11.55
CA CYS A 234 -24.14 15.19 10.35
C CYS A 234 -23.14 14.13 10.75
N ILE A 235 -23.36 12.89 10.34
CA ILE A 235 -22.53 11.76 10.77
C ILE A 235 -21.73 11.26 9.58
N VAL A 236 -20.45 11.02 9.81
CA VAL A 236 -19.52 10.34 8.91
C VAL A 236 -18.87 9.22 9.72
N THR A 237 -18.76 8.03 9.13
CA THR A 237 -18.15 6.86 9.78
C THR A 237 -16.81 6.61 9.11
N LEU A 238 -15.71 6.68 9.86
CA LEU A 238 -14.37 6.38 9.37
C LEU A 238 -13.95 4.97 9.80
N GLY A 239 -13.12 4.28 9.01
CA GLY A 239 -12.59 2.96 9.37
C GLY A 239 -13.53 1.78 9.10
N ASN A 240 -14.50 1.95 8.20
CA ASN A 240 -15.37 0.86 7.79
C ASN A 240 -14.92 0.35 6.41
N ALA A 241 -13.92 -0.53 6.39
CA ALA A 241 -13.52 -1.29 5.20
C ALA A 241 -14.72 -2.09 4.66
N THR A 242 -15.51 -1.49 3.77
CA THR A 242 -16.38 -2.23 2.87
C THR A 242 -15.51 -2.90 1.81
N ALA A 243 -15.71 -4.20 1.59
CA ALA A 243 -15.06 -4.95 0.52
C ALA A 243 -15.17 -4.19 -0.80
N GLY A 244 -14.04 -3.67 -1.29
CA GLY A 244 -13.95 -2.81 -2.48
C GLY A 244 -13.29 -1.44 -2.24
N HIS A 245 -13.10 -1.03 -0.99
CA HIS A 245 -12.21 0.09 -0.64
C HIS A 245 -11.21 -0.44 0.39
N GLN A 246 -9.91 -0.38 0.09
CA GLN A 246 -8.82 -0.65 1.04
C GLN A 246 -8.74 0.51 2.06
N ASP A 247 -9.87 0.82 2.72
CA ASP A 247 -9.95 1.70 3.87
C ASP A 247 -9.79 0.86 5.15
N ARG A 248 -8.74 0.04 5.17
CA ARG A 248 -8.28 -0.56 6.41
C ARG A 248 -7.25 0.40 6.98
N ILE A 249 -7.74 1.50 7.57
CA ILE A 249 -6.89 2.34 8.41
C ILE A 249 -6.47 1.45 9.59
N ASP A 250 -5.19 1.11 9.66
CA ASP A 250 -4.61 0.58 10.88
C ASP A 250 -4.97 1.49 12.06
N PRO A 251 -5.12 0.97 13.28
CA PRO A 251 -5.53 1.79 14.42
C PRO A 251 -4.55 2.95 14.67
N GLY A 252 -4.85 4.11 14.10
CA GLY A 252 -4.02 5.31 14.20
C GLY A 252 -4.58 6.28 15.23
N GLU A 253 -3.74 6.66 16.19
CA GLU A 253 -4.05 7.74 17.11
C GLU A 253 -3.91 9.09 16.40
N ILE A 254 -4.84 10.00 16.60
CA ILE A 254 -4.76 11.33 15.97
C ILE A 254 -3.51 12.07 16.46
N ALA A 255 -2.62 12.45 15.55
CA ALA A 255 -1.57 13.42 15.82
C ALA A 255 -2.17 14.84 15.72
N GLU A 256 -2.86 15.13 14.62
CA GLU A 256 -3.50 16.41 14.34
C GLU A 256 -4.81 16.24 13.58
N LEU A 257 -5.72 17.19 13.73
CA LEU A 257 -7.05 17.16 13.12
C LEU A 257 -7.41 18.54 12.55
N ALA A 258 -8.07 18.55 11.39
CA ALA A 258 -8.75 19.69 10.83
C ALA A 258 -10.16 19.34 10.34
N VAL A 259 -11.00 20.37 10.26
CA VAL A 259 -12.37 20.28 9.76
C VAL A 259 -12.55 21.22 8.58
N GLY A 260 -12.79 20.68 7.40
CA GLY A 260 -13.16 21.44 6.21
C GLY A 260 -14.64 21.81 6.24
N LEU A 261 -14.98 23.04 5.85
CA LEU A 261 -16.33 23.59 5.85
C LEU A 261 -16.60 24.40 4.57
N THR A 262 -17.67 24.03 3.89
CA THR A 262 -18.32 24.85 2.85
C THR A 262 -19.82 24.89 3.14
N SER A 263 -20.47 26.03 3.01
CA SER A 263 -21.90 26.09 3.32
C SER A 263 -22.67 27.00 2.37
N SER A 264 -23.95 26.70 2.22
CA SER A 264 -24.94 27.63 1.65
C SER A 264 -25.97 27.96 2.73
N HIS A 265 -25.76 29.05 3.47
CA HIS A 265 -26.60 29.51 4.56
C HIS A 265 -26.56 31.05 4.71
N GLY A 266 -27.74 31.68 4.76
CA GLY A 266 -27.86 33.14 4.71
C GLY A 266 -27.38 33.92 5.96
N ASP A 267 -27.24 33.25 7.11
CA ASP A 267 -26.68 33.83 8.34
C ASP A 267 -25.97 32.77 9.19
N ILE A 268 -24.68 32.57 8.97
CA ILE A 268 -23.87 31.60 9.73
C ILE A 268 -23.67 32.02 11.18
N GLY A 269 -23.89 33.29 11.53
CA GLY A 269 -23.80 33.75 12.93
C GLY A 269 -24.91 33.20 13.82
N SER A 270 -25.98 32.67 13.23
CA SER A 270 -27.04 31.98 13.95
C SER A 270 -26.73 30.52 14.30
N LEU A 271 -25.63 29.97 13.77
CA LEU A 271 -25.24 28.58 13.93
C LEU A 271 -24.31 28.42 15.14
N ASN A 272 -24.50 27.33 15.88
CA ASN A 272 -23.50 26.79 16.81
C ASN A 272 -23.03 25.46 16.24
N MET A 273 -21.72 25.27 16.14
CA MET A 273 -21.13 24.08 15.54
C MET A 273 -20.14 23.43 16.50
N SER A 274 -20.27 22.12 16.68
CA SER A 274 -19.36 21.32 17.50
C SER A 274 -19.04 20.01 16.80
N LEU A 275 -17.81 19.55 16.94
CA LEU A 275 -17.36 18.25 16.49
C LEU A 275 -17.45 17.27 17.66
N LEU A 276 -18.06 16.11 17.44
CA LEU A 276 -18.11 15.02 18.40
C LEU A 276 -17.30 13.85 17.84
N SER A 277 -16.36 13.35 18.63
CA SER A 277 -15.55 12.18 18.29
C SER A 277 -16.29 10.86 18.58
N PRO A 278 -15.87 9.74 17.96
CA PRO A 278 -16.40 8.41 18.25
C PRO A 278 -16.28 8.02 19.73
N GLY A 279 -15.20 8.47 20.39
CA GLY A 279 -14.97 8.29 21.83
C GLY A 279 -15.84 9.17 22.74
N GLY A 280 -16.67 10.05 22.18
CA GLY A 280 -17.61 10.91 22.90
C GLY A 280 -17.00 12.23 23.40
N ALA A 281 -15.79 12.59 22.98
CA ALA A 281 -15.24 13.92 23.23
C ALA A 281 -15.97 14.94 22.34
N THR A 282 -16.12 16.17 22.82
CA THR A 282 -16.77 17.26 22.07
C THR A 282 -15.85 18.47 22.04
N VAL A 283 -15.67 19.04 20.86
CA VAL A 283 -14.91 20.28 20.63
C VAL A 283 -15.85 21.31 20.00
N VAL A 284 -15.96 22.48 20.62
CA VAL A 284 -16.72 23.59 20.05
C VAL A 284 -15.90 24.26 18.95
N LEU A 285 -16.37 24.13 17.70
CA LEU A 285 -15.73 24.78 16.56
C LEU A 285 -16.00 26.29 16.58
N PHE A 286 -17.26 26.67 16.84
CA PHE A 286 -17.65 28.04 17.17
C PHE A 286 -19.06 28.09 17.79
N SER A 287 -19.27 29.06 18.66
CA SER A 287 -20.56 29.36 19.29
C SER A 287 -21.43 30.28 18.42
N ALA A 288 -22.75 30.20 18.60
CA ALA A 288 -23.67 31.15 17.96
C ALA A 288 -23.33 32.60 18.35
N GLY A 289 -23.23 33.46 17.34
CA GLY A 289 -22.81 34.86 17.45
C GLY A 289 -21.29 35.08 17.46
N ALA A 290 -20.48 34.02 17.46
CA ALA A 290 -19.01 34.14 17.37
C ALA A 290 -18.55 34.43 15.94
N VAL A 291 -19.28 33.95 14.94
CA VAL A 291 -19.10 34.27 13.52
C VAL A 291 -20.26 35.13 13.01
N SER A 292 -20.12 35.75 11.84
CA SER A 292 -21.18 36.59 11.26
C SER A 292 -21.10 36.69 9.74
N GLY A 293 -22.24 36.93 9.09
CA GLY A 293 -22.34 36.97 7.64
C GLY A 293 -22.96 35.70 7.09
N ALA A 294 -22.77 35.45 5.80
CA ALA A 294 -23.27 34.28 5.11
C ALA A 294 -22.10 33.41 4.67
N ASP A 295 -22.37 32.11 4.56
CA ASP A 295 -21.53 31.09 3.94
C ASP A 295 -20.10 30.89 4.52
N PHE A 296 -19.66 29.63 4.52
CA PHE A 296 -18.25 29.25 4.54
C PHE A 296 -17.86 28.86 3.13
N ASP A 297 -16.67 29.29 2.68
CA ASP A 297 -16.15 29.03 1.34
C ASP A 297 -14.77 28.39 1.44
N GLY A 298 -14.71 27.06 1.44
CA GLY A 298 -13.45 26.32 1.63
C GLY A 298 -12.71 26.74 2.91
N THR A 299 -13.45 26.91 4.01
CA THR A 299 -12.87 27.22 5.33
C THR A 299 -12.31 25.95 5.93
N VAL A 300 -11.09 25.97 6.44
CA VAL A 300 -10.50 24.86 7.18
C VAL A 300 -10.28 25.29 8.62
N LEU A 301 -10.88 24.58 9.56
CA LEU A 301 -10.64 24.80 10.98
C LEU A 301 -9.50 23.89 11.44
N VAL A 302 -8.43 24.50 11.93
CA VAL A 302 -7.16 23.89 12.31
C VAL A 302 -6.56 24.65 13.48
N ASP A 303 -5.83 23.97 14.36
CA ASP A 303 -5.07 24.66 15.41
C ASP A 303 -3.90 25.50 14.86
N ASN A 304 -2.74 24.89 14.56
CA ASN A 304 -1.53 25.66 14.22
C ASN A 304 -0.81 25.22 12.92
N MET A 305 -0.90 23.95 12.47
CA MET A 305 -0.01 23.51 11.38
C MET A 305 -0.47 23.93 9.97
N GLY A 306 -1.73 24.33 9.78
CA GLY A 306 -2.24 24.77 8.47
C GLY A 306 -1.82 26.18 8.04
N CYS A 307 -1.67 27.11 9.00
CA CYS A 307 -1.50 28.54 8.70
C CYS A 307 -0.05 29.03 8.64
N GLY A 308 0.93 28.12 8.53
CA GLY A 308 2.36 28.48 8.60
C GLY A 308 2.78 29.10 9.94
N GLY A 309 2.11 28.72 11.05
CA GLY A 309 2.39 29.25 12.38
C GLY A 309 1.16 29.30 13.29
N THR A 310 0.59 30.50 13.49
CA THR A 310 -0.60 30.68 14.35
C THR A 310 -1.81 31.01 13.49
N CYS A 311 -2.82 30.16 13.51
CA CYS A 311 -4.02 30.38 12.73
C CYS A 311 -4.88 31.53 13.28
N PRO A 312 -5.39 32.44 12.41
CA PRO A 312 -6.30 33.49 12.84
C PRO A 312 -7.60 32.86 13.35
N SER A 313 -8.02 33.22 14.58
CA SER A 313 -9.22 32.64 15.19
C SER A 313 -10.47 32.98 14.38
N ILE A 314 -11.29 31.97 14.14
CA ILE A 314 -12.57 32.08 13.43
C ILE A 314 -13.49 33.14 14.06
N THR A 315 -13.39 33.33 15.38
CA THR A 315 -14.20 34.30 16.15
C THR A 315 -13.71 35.75 16.04
N SER A 316 -12.46 35.93 15.60
CA SER A 316 -11.85 37.25 15.36
C SER A 316 -11.82 37.62 13.87
N SER A 317 -12.07 36.64 13.00
CA SER A 317 -12.21 36.79 11.56
C SER A 317 -13.62 37.26 11.19
N GLY A 318 -13.79 37.76 9.97
CA GLY A 318 -15.08 38.20 9.45
C GLY A 318 -15.32 37.67 8.04
N ALA A 319 -16.59 37.55 7.64
CA ALA A 319 -16.95 37.07 6.31
C ALA A 319 -16.31 37.91 5.18
N PRO A 320 -15.89 37.29 4.05
CA PRO A 320 -15.98 35.85 3.77
C PRO A 320 -14.98 35.04 4.61
N TYR A 321 -15.45 33.92 5.15
CA TYR A 321 -14.59 32.94 5.83
C TYR A 321 -14.07 31.96 4.77
N SER A 322 -12.75 31.92 4.60
CA SER A 322 -12.07 31.13 3.58
C SER A 322 -10.64 30.83 4.02
N GLY A 323 -10.12 29.65 3.67
CA GLY A 323 -8.81 29.21 4.12
C GLY A 323 -8.79 28.86 5.60
N ASP A 324 -7.60 28.89 6.18
CA ASP A 324 -7.33 28.24 7.46
C ASP A 324 -7.56 29.17 8.66
N HIS A 325 -8.26 28.66 9.67
CA HIS A 325 -8.65 29.40 10.86
C HIS A 325 -8.58 28.53 12.12
N SER A 326 -8.23 29.13 13.25
CA SER A 326 -8.35 28.42 14.53
C SER A 326 -9.78 28.37 15.04
N PRO A 327 -10.27 27.19 15.47
CA PRO A 327 -11.58 27.06 16.10
C PRO A 327 -11.64 27.80 17.45
N GLU A 328 -12.83 27.87 18.04
CA GLU A 328 -13.04 28.45 19.37
C GLU A 328 -12.40 27.60 20.47
N GLU A 329 -12.56 26.28 20.40
CA GLU A 329 -11.84 25.30 21.21
C GLU A 329 -10.86 24.50 20.35
N SER A 330 -9.69 24.18 20.92
CA SER A 330 -8.59 23.53 20.20
C SER A 330 -8.90 22.07 19.85
N LEU A 331 -8.61 21.70 18.59
CA LEU A 331 -8.78 20.34 18.07
C LEU A 331 -7.76 19.35 18.62
N SER A 332 -6.59 19.83 19.08
CA SER A 332 -5.54 19.03 19.74
C SER A 332 -6.01 18.34 21.03
N SER A 333 -7.17 18.73 21.56
CA SER A 333 -7.84 17.97 22.65
C SER A 333 -8.26 16.55 22.22
N LEU A 334 -8.28 16.28 20.92
CA LEU A 334 -8.57 14.98 20.31
C LEU A 334 -7.30 14.23 19.89
N SER A 335 -6.11 14.79 20.10
CA SER A 335 -4.86 14.07 19.83
C SER A 335 -4.73 12.85 20.77
N GLY A 336 -4.24 11.73 20.25
CA GLY A 336 -4.15 10.45 20.97
C GLY A 336 -5.46 9.64 20.98
N PHE A 337 -6.54 10.13 20.37
CA PHE A 337 -7.76 9.34 20.19
C PHE A 337 -7.69 8.55 18.88
N ASP A 338 -8.28 7.37 18.86
CA ASP A 338 -8.50 6.59 17.64
C ASP A 338 -9.38 7.39 16.66
N ILE A 339 -8.93 7.51 15.41
CA ILE A 339 -9.67 8.18 14.34
C ILE A 339 -10.92 7.39 13.91
N ASN A 340 -10.97 6.09 14.16
CA ASN A 340 -12.01 5.22 13.64
C ASN A 340 -13.35 5.36 14.37
N GLY A 341 -14.43 5.26 13.61
CA GLY A 341 -15.81 5.27 14.08
C GLY A 341 -16.64 6.48 13.66
N ASP A 342 -17.76 6.69 14.34
CA ASP A 342 -18.74 7.71 14.00
C ASP A 342 -18.32 9.11 14.49
N TRP A 343 -17.95 9.97 13.55
CA TRP A 343 -17.77 11.39 13.78
C TRP A 343 -19.06 12.15 13.52
N THR A 344 -19.43 13.06 14.42
CA THR A 344 -20.63 13.88 14.26
C THR A 344 -20.29 15.36 14.25
N LEU A 345 -20.57 16.04 13.14
CA LEU A 345 -20.70 17.48 13.11
C LEU A 345 -22.11 17.87 13.59
N SER A 346 -22.19 18.39 14.82
CA SER A 346 -23.43 18.86 15.42
C SER A 346 -23.62 20.34 15.12
N VAL A 347 -24.67 20.67 14.37
CA VAL A 347 -25.04 22.03 13.99
C VAL A 347 -26.38 22.40 14.63
N THR A 348 -26.39 23.39 15.50
CA THR A 348 -27.64 23.96 16.04
C THR A 348 -27.91 25.31 15.42
N ASN A 349 -29.01 25.41 14.66
CA ASN A 349 -29.46 26.65 14.05
C ASN A 349 -30.43 27.38 14.98
N SER A 350 -30.04 28.56 15.47
CA SER A 350 -30.91 29.43 16.28
C SER A 350 -31.67 30.48 15.45
N GLY A 351 -31.46 30.48 14.14
CA GLY A 351 -32.07 31.38 13.17
C GLY A 351 -33.44 30.91 12.68
N THR A 352 -33.77 31.30 11.45
CA THR A 352 -35.06 30.99 10.79
C THR A 352 -34.92 30.55 9.34
N THR A 353 -33.70 30.52 8.81
CA THR A 353 -33.39 30.14 7.44
C THR A 353 -32.75 28.76 7.44
N ALA A 354 -33.20 27.88 6.56
CA ALA A 354 -32.51 26.62 6.30
C ALA A 354 -31.31 26.85 5.38
N GLY A 355 -30.42 25.88 5.30
CA GLY A 355 -29.29 25.89 4.38
C GLY A 355 -28.64 24.51 4.27
N THR A 356 -27.42 24.48 3.77
CA THR A 356 -26.61 23.26 3.69
C THR A 356 -25.22 23.51 4.24
N VAL A 357 -24.61 22.46 4.81
CA VAL A 357 -23.20 22.43 5.15
C VAL A 357 -22.60 21.19 4.51
N THR A 358 -21.49 21.39 3.83
CA THR A 358 -20.62 20.36 3.29
C THR A 358 -19.35 20.40 4.13
N TRP A 359 -18.96 19.26 4.69
CA TRP A 359 -17.86 19.21 5.65
C TRP A 359 -17.02 17.97 5.43
N SER A 360 -15.76 18.07 5.86
CA SER A 360 -14.79 16.98 5.82
C SER A 360 -13.93 16.96 7.09
N ILE A 361 -13.30 15.82 7.36
CA ILE A 361 -12.27 15.66 8.39
C ILE A 361 -10.95 15.41 7.66
N LEU A 362 -9.89 16.05 8.12
CA LEU A 362 -8.51 15.81 7.70
C LEU A 362 -7.73 15.48 8.97
N ALA A 363 -6.95 14.40 8.97
CA ALA A 363 -6.26 13.96 10.18
C ALA A 363 -4.86 13.44 9.88
N VAL A 364 -3.85 13.97 10.55
CA VAL A 364 -2.54 13.31 10.64
C VAL A 364 -2.66 12.23 11.71
N LEU A 365 -2.29 10.98 11.42
CA LEU A 365 -2.24 9.89 12.40
C LEU A 365 -0.82 9.73 12.96
N GLN A 366 -0.66 9.10 14.13
CA GLN A 366 0.61 8.67 14.72
C GLN A 366 0.84 7.19 14.46
#